data_AF-A0A8T6PHE1-F1
#
_entry.id   AF-A0A8T6PHE1-F1
#
_cell.length_a   1.000
_cell.length_b   1.000
_cell.length_c   1.000
_cell.angle_alpha   90.00
_cell.angle_beta   90.00
_cell.angle_gamma   90.00
#
_symmetry.space_group_name_H-M   'P 1'
#
loop_
_entity.id
_entity.type
_entity.pdbx_description
1 polymer ?
#
loop_
_entity_poly.entity_id
_entity_poly.type
_entity_poly.pdbx_seq_one_letter_code
_entity_poly.pdbx_strand_id
1 'polypeptide(L)'
;MRGTRRSVLGNALTVSIVSGLLLVTIWGLLAEDADSGVAVLVDALLQLVAIIAALAIFIGVLNLLVSIHLRRFISFQRGWFYSMITILAALAVVFVYLVDRTDGWSGELSGDSLSPRLFQVLQVSIESALAGLIAFFLIYGAYRMMNERVRWTSVLFLSAVLVVLLGASQFEGLADLASFRDWLVEIPVAAGTRGLLIGIGLGTVTVGVRLLLAQDRFYR
;
A
#
# COMPACT_ATOMS: atom_id res chain seq x y z
N MET A 1 -12.41 -22.04 37.96
CA MET A 1 -11.84 -20.80 37.36
C MET A 1 -10.33 -20.94 37.05
N ARG A 2 -9.92 -21.86 36.16
CA ARG A 2 -8.49 -22.14 35.85
C ARG A 2 -8.19 -22.32 34.34
N GLY A 3 -8.97 -21.71 33.44
CA GLY A 3 -8.87 -21.94 31.99
C GLY A 3 -8.23 -20.83 31.13
N THR A 4 -8.08 -19.60 31.63
CA THR A 4 -7.81 -18.43 30.77
C THR A 4 -6.34 -17.99 30.69
N ARG A 5 -5.42 -18.55 31.50
CA ARG A 5 -4.01 -18.11 31.49
C ARG A 5 -3.12 -18.75 30.41
N ARG A 6 -3.48 -19.93 29.89
CA ARG A 6 -2.67 -20.62 28.87
C ARG A 6 -2.78 -20.00 27.47
N SER A 7 -3.93 -19.42 27.11
CA SER A 7 -4.11 -18.73 25.82
C SER A 7 -3.38 -17.39 25.75
N VAL A 8 -3.25 -16.68 26.88
CA VAL A 8 -2.59 -15.36 26.92
C VAL A 8 -1.09 -15.46 26.66
N LEU A 9 -0.43 -16.50 27.20
CA LEU A 9 1.02 -16.70 26.98
C LEU A 9 1.34 -17.14 25.56
N GLY A 10 0.53 -18.05 24.97
CA GLY A 10 0.71 -18.47 23.58
C GLY A 10 0.52 -17.30 22.60
N ASN A 11 -0.48 -16.47 22.86
CA ASN A 11 -0.77 -15.28 22.06
C ASN A 11 0.30 -14.18 22.21
N ALA A 12 0.88 -14.00 23.41
CA ALA A 12 1.96 -13.03 23.61
C ALA A 12 3.25 -13.43 22.86
N LEU A 13 3.55 -14.72 22.79
CA LEU A 13 4.72 -15.24 22.07
C LEU A 13 4.56 -15.05 20.56
N THR A 14 3.40 -15.35 19.98
CA THR A 14 3.17 -15.17 18.54
C THR A 14 3.27 -13.70 18.13
N VAL A 15 2.69 -12.80 18.92
CA VAL A 15 2.78 -11.35 18.71
C VAL A 15 4.23 -10.86 18.79
N SER A 16 5.01 -11.35 19.76
CA SER A 16 6.40 -10.93 19.94
C SER A 16 7.30 -11.42 18.80
N ILE A 17 7.08 -12.65 18.31
CA ILE A 17 7.84 -13.22 17.18
C ILE A 17 7.53 -12.45 15.89
N VAL A 18 6.25 -12.20 15.59
CA VAL A 18 5.84 -11.47 14.38
C VAL A 18 6.37 -10.04 14.41
N SER A 19 6.28 -9.35 15.54
CA SER A 19 6.81 -7.99 15.69
C SER A 19 8.34 -7.96 15.55
N GLY A 20 9.04 -8.95 16.11
CA GLY A 20 10.50 -9.09 15.98
C GLY A 20 10.95 -9.31 14.53
N LEU A 21 10.28 -10.20 13.80
CA LEU A 21 10.59 -10.47 12.38
C LEU A 21 10.35 -9.25 11.49
N LEU A 22 9.28 -8.49 11.76
CA LEU A 22 9.00 -7.25 11.02
C LEU A 22 10.02 -6.16 11.32
N LEU A 23 10.46 -6.01 12.56
CA LEU A 23 11.54 -5.05 12.90
C LEU A 23 12.86 -5.42 12.22
N VAL A 24 13.20 -6.71 12.15
CA VAL A 24 14.38 -7.18 11.42
C VAL A 24 14.24 -6.92 9.92
N THR A 25 13.06 -7.13 9.33
CA THR A 25 12.80 -6.85 7.92
C THR A 25 12.92 -5.36 7.61
N ILE A 26 12.34 -4.50 8.46
CA ILE A 26 12.43 -3.04 8.33
C ILE A 26 13.88 -2.58 8.49
N TRP A 27 14.61 -3.13 9.47
CA TRP A 27 16.00 -2.78 9.70
C TRP A 27 16.89 -3.17 8.51
N GLY A 28 16.76 -4.41 8.00
CA GLY A 28 17.53 -4.86 6.85
C GLY A 28 17.18 -4.14 5.54
N LEU A 29 15.96 -3.63 5.40
CA LEU A 29 15.55 -2.84 4.23
C LEU A 29 16.03 -1.37 4.30
N LEU A 30 16.30 -0.88 5.51
CA LEU A 30 16.80 0.49 5.75
C LEU A 30 18.32 0.57 5.93
N ALA A 31 18.98 -0.54 6.30
CA ALA A 31 20.42 -0.61 6.47
C ALA A 31 21.07 -0.95 5.12
N GLU A 32 21.65 0.06 4.47
CA GLU A 32 22.39 -0.10 3.20
C GLU A 32 23.63 -1.03 3.34
N ASP A 33 24.11 -1.26 4.57
CA ASP A 33 25.28 -2.10 4.90
C ASP A 33 24.93 -3.38 5.71
N ALA A 34 23.75 -3.98 5.50
CA ALA A 34 23.38 -5.19 6.23
C ALA A 34 24.35 -6.37 5.93
N ASP A 35 24.90 -6.99 6.98
CA ASP A 35 25.77 -8.17 6.87
C ASP A 35 25.07 -9.30 6.09
N SER A 36 25.86 -10.13 5.40
CA SER A 36 25.38 -11.17 4.48
C SER A 36 24.34 -12.11 5.10
N GLY A 37 24.43 -12.39 6.40
CA GLY A 37 23.46 -13.23 7.12
C GLY A 37 22.09 -12.58 7.33
N VAL A 38 22.04 -11.25 7.54
CA VAL A 38 20.78 -10.52 7.72
C VAL A 38 20.05 -10.38 6.39
N ALA A 39 20.79 -10.07 5.32
CA ALA A 39 20.22 -9.97 3.97
C ALA A 39 19.50 -11.27 3.57
N VAL A 40 20.12 -12.44 3.81
CA VAL A 40 19.50 -13.75 3.54
C VAL A 40 18.20 -13.96 4.33
N LEU A 41 18.16 -13.55 5.60
CA LEU A 41 16.96 -13.66 6.42
C LEU A 41 15.86 -12.72 5.91
N VAL A 42 16.20 -11.48 5.54
CA VAL A 42 15.27 -10.49 4.99
C VAL A 42 14.67 -11.01 3.69
N ASP A 43 15.48 -11.53 2.77
CA ASP A 43 15.01 -12.11 1.51
C ASP A 43 14.06 -13.28 1.73
N ALA A 44 14.38 -14.18 2.67
CA ALA A 44 13.52 -15.30 3.02
C ALA A 44 12.17 -14.82 3.60
N LEU A 45 12.18 -13.77 4.43
CA LEU A 45 10.96 -13.17 5.00
C LEU A 45 10.13 -12.45 3.93
N LEU A 46 10.76 -11.70 3.02
CA LEU A 46 10.09 -11.05 1.91
C LEU A 46 9.44 -12.08 0.96
N GLN A 47 10.13 -13.19 0.71
CA GLN A 47 9.56 -14.30 -0.07
C GLN A 47 8.35 -14.93 0.64
N LEU A 48 8.42 -15.15 1.95
CA LEU A 48 7.29 -15.65 2.73
C LEU A 48 6.10 -14.67 2.66
N VAL A 49 6.36 -13.38 2.85
CA VAL A 49 5.34 -12.32 2.76
C VAL A 49 4.71 -12.30 1.37
N ALA A 50 5.50 -12.41 0.30
CA ALA A 50 5.00 -12.47 -1.06
C ALA A 50 4.08 -13.68 -1.30
N ILE A 51 4.46 -14.87 -0.80
CA ILE A 51 3.64 -16.09 -0.90
C ILE A 51 2.32 -15.92 -0.12
N ILE A 52 2.38 -15.43 1.12
CA ILE A 52 1.20 -15.20 1.95
C ILE A 52 0.29 -14.15 1.31
N ALA A 53 0.86 -13.05 0.79
CA ALA A 53 0.12 -12.01 0.11
C ALA A 53 -0.58 -12.53 -1.14
N ALA A 54 0.12 -13.32 -1.96
CA ALA A 54 -0.47 -13.95 -3.15
C ALA A 54 -1.66 -14.85 -2.77
N LEU A 55 -1.51 -15.69 -1.74
CA LEU A 55 -2.58 -16.56 -1.25
C LEU A 55 -3.75 -15.74 -0.66
N ALA A 56 -3.46 -14.69 0.11
CA ALA A 56 -4.46 -13.83 0.71
C ALA A 56 -5.28 -13.09 -0.35
N ILE A 57 -4.63 -12.54 -1.38
CA ILE A 57 -5.28 -11.91 -2.54
C ILE A 57 -6.15 -12.94 -3.26
N PHE A 58 -5.61 -14.13 -3.54
CA PHE A 58 -6.34 -15.20 -4.22
C PHE A 58 -7.61 -15.61 -3.46
N ILE A 59 -7.50 -15.90 -2.16
CA ILE A 59 -8.64 -16.23 -1.30
C ILE A 59 -9.61 -15.04 -1.20
N GLY A 60 -9.10 -13.82 -1.08
CA GLY A 60 -9.91 -12.60 -1.00
C GLY A 60 -10.77 -12.39 -2.25
N VAL A 61 -10.18 -12.54 -3.43
CA VAL A 61 -10.87 -12.45 -4.72
C VAL A 61 -11.89 -13.59 -4.85
N LEU A 62 -11.52 -14.83 -4.52
CA LEU A 62 -12.46 -15.96 -4.57
C LEU A 62 -13.61 -15.77 -3.60
N ASN A 63 -13.36 -15.31 -2.38
CA ASN A 63 -14.40 -15.04 -1.40
C ASN A 63 -15.36 -13.96 -1.95
N LEU A 64 -14.84 -12.83 -2.42
CA LEU A 64 -15.67 -11.76 -2.98
C LEU A 64 -16.52 -12.24 -4.17
N LEU A 65 -15.90 -12.95 -5.12
CA LEU A 65 -16.59 -13.42 -6.32
C LEU A 65 -17.62 -14.50 -6.01
N VAL A 66 -17.26 -15.52 -5.23
CA VAL A 66 -18.12 -16.69 -4.99
C VAL A 66 -19.16 -16.41 -3.92
N SER A 67 -18.75 -15.90 -2.74
CA SER A 67 -19.64 -15.78 -1.59
C SER A 67 -20.64 -14.63 -1.73
N ILE A 68 -20.22 -13.52 -2.36
CA ILE A 68 -21.03 -12.32 -2.52
C ILE A 68 -21.66 -12.26 -3.92
N HIS A 69 -20.83 -12.16 -4.96
CA HIS A 69 -21.34 -11.79 -6.28
C HIS A 69 -22.03 -12.95 -7.01
N LEU A 70 -21.44 -14.14 -7.01
CA LEU A 70 -21.99 -15.32 -7.67
C LEU A 70 -23.29 -15.75 -7.01
N ARG A 71 -23.35 -15.75 -5.67
CA ARG A 71 -24.58 -16.02 -4.92
C ARG A 71 -25.67 -15.00 -5.26
N ARG A 72 -25.34 -13.70 -5.31
CA ARG A 72 -26.30 -12.63 -5.66
C ARG A 72 -26.80 -12.77 -7.10
N PHE A 73 -25.92 -13.18 -8.01
CA PHE A 73 -26.24 -13.40 -9.42
C PHE A 73 -27.20 -14.60 -9.59
N ILE A 74 -26.86 -15.77 -9.04
CA ILE A 74 -27.68 -16.98 -9.16
C ILE A 74 -29.05 -16.81 -8.50
N SER A 75 -29.11 -16.12 -7.36
CA SER A 75 -30.37 -15.89 -6.63
C SER A 75 -31.15 -14.67 -7.10
N PHE A 76 -30.72 -14.01 -8.20
CA PHE A 76 -31.36 -12.81 -8.78
C PHE A 76 -31.75 -11.75 -7.74
N GLN A 77 -30.90 -11.56 -6.74
CA GLN A 77 -31.15 -10.59 -5.68
C GLN A 77 -31.04 -9.16 -6.21
N ARG A 78 -31.52 -8.19 -5.42
CA ARG A 78 -31.44 -6.76 -5.77
C ARG A 78 -29.98 -6.37 -6.06
N GLY A 79 -29.75 -5.81 -7.25
CA GLY A 79 -28.41 -5.45 -7.71
C GLY A 79 -27.61 -6.58 -8.37
N TRP A 80 -28.25 -7.69 -8.79
CA TRP A 80 -27.59 -8.79 -9.52
C TRP A 80 -26.84 -8.34 -10.76
N PHE A 81 -27.32 -7.29 -11.46
CA PHE A 81 -26.68 -6.75 -12.65
C PHE A 81 -25.28 -6.21 -12.36
N TYR A 82 -25.09 -5.52 -11.24
CA TYR A 82 -23.77 -5.07 -10.80
C TYR A 82 -22.85 -6.24 -10.48
N SER A 83 -23.38 -7.30 -9.84
CA SER A 83 -22.60 -8.53 -9.61
C SER A 83 -22.18 -9.21 -10.89
N MET A 84 -23.04 -9.23 -11.91
CA MET A 84 -22.71 -9.77 -13.23
C MET A 84 -21.54 -9.01 -13.85
N ILE A 85 -21.57 -7.67 -13.83
CA ILE A 85 -20.49 -6.83 -14.34
C ILE A 85 -19.18 -7.12 -13.58
N THR A 86 -19.22 -7.23 -12.25
CA THR A 86 -18.03 -7.54 -11.44
C THR A 86 -17.42 -8.90 -11.79
N ILE A 87 -18.26 -9.94 -11.94
CA ILE A 87 -17.79 -11.28 -12.31
C ILE A 87 -17.18 -11.26 -13.71
N LEU A 88 -17.84 -10.63 -14.69
CA LEU A 88 -17.33 -10.52 -16.06
C LEU A 88 -16.02 -9.73 -16.11
N ALA A 89 -15.90 -8.63 -15.36
CA ALA A 89 -14.67 -7.85 -15.27
C ALA A 89 -13.51 -8.67 -14.67
N ALA A 90 -13.77 -9.43 -13.60
CA ALA A 90 -12.76 -10.29 -13.00
C ALA A 90 -12.31 -11.40 -13.96
N LEU A 91 -13.25 -12.05 -14.66
CA LEU A 91 -12.94 -13.04 -15.68
C LEU A 91 -12.17 -12.43 -16.86
N ALA A 92 -12.50 -11.20 -17.27
CA ALA A 92 -11.79 -10.49 -18.33
C ALA A 92 -10.32 -10.22 -17.97
N VAL A 93 -10.03 -9.80 -16.73
CA VAL A 93 -8.65 -9.61 -16.26
C VAL A 93 -7.86 -10.93 -16.28
N VAL A 94 -8.45 -12.03 -15.80
CA VAL A 94 -7.82 -13.35 -15.86
C VAL A 94 -7.61 -13.79 -17.30
N PHE A 95 -8.60 -13.56 -18.17
CA PHE A 95 -8.50 -13.87 -19.60
C PHE A 95 -7.35 -13.12 -20.28
N VAL A 96 -7.24 -11.80 -20.06
CA VAL A 96 -6.13 -11.00 -20.61
C VAL A 96 -4.78 -11.52 -20.14
N TYR A 97 -4.65 -11.85 -18.85
CA TYR A 97 -3.41 -12.43 -18.32
C TYR A 97 -3.06 -13.79 -18.95
N LEU A 98 -4.06 -14.67 -19.18
CA LEU A 98 -3.83 -15.96 -19.82
C LEU A 98 -3.43 -15.81 -21.29
N VAL A 99 -4.04 -14.88 -22.03
CA VAL A 99 -3.71 -14.59 -23.42
C VAL A 99 -2.26 -14.10 -23.54
N ASP A 100 -1.86 -13.13 -22.72
CA ASP A 100 -0.48 -12.63 -22.65
C ASP A 100 0.52 -13.76 -22.37
N ARG A 101 0.19 -14.69 -21.47
CA ARG A 101 1.08 -15.81 -21.11
C ARG A 101 1.28 -16.83 -22.24
N THR A 102 0.32 -16.93 -23.16
CA THR A 102 0.38 -17.87 -24.29
C THR A 102 0.96 -17.27 -25.56
N ASP A 103 1.53 -16.05 -25.49
CA ASP A 103 1.90 -15.23 -26.66
C ASP A 103 0.75 -15.09 -27.68
N GLY A 104 -0.50 -15.29 -27.21
CA GLY A 104 -1.69 -15.36 -28.05
C GLY A 104 -2.07 -14.02 -28.68
N TRP A 105 -1.38 -12.94 -28.29
CA TRP A 105 -1.55 -11.61 -28.84
C TRP A 105 -0.17 -10.97 -29.09
N SER A 106 0.34 -11.16 -30.31
CA SER A 106 1.46 -10.38 -30.87
C SER A 106 0.90 -9.15 -31.59
N GLY A 107 0.30 -8.22 -30.82
CA GLY A 107 -0.14 -6.95 -31.38
C GLY A 107 1.02 -6.13 -31.93
N GLU A 108 0.75 -5.31 -32.94
CA GLU A 108 1.68 -4.41 -33.66
C GLU A 108 2.35 -3.35 -32.76
N LEU A 109 1.95 -3.28 -31.48
CA LEU A 109 2.63 -2.54 -30.41
C LEU A 109 3.74 -3.43 -29.84
N SER A 110 4.81 -3.53 -30.61
CA SER A 110 6.14 -4.05 -30.24
C SER A 110 6.39 -4.17 -28.72
N GLY A 111 6.26 -5.40 -28.19
CA GLY A 111 6.89 -5.83 -26.94
C GLY A 111 6.16 -5.58 -25.62
N ASP A 112 4.95 -5.00 -25.60
CA ASP A 112 4.28 -4.63 -24.35
C ASP A 112 3.03 -5.47 -24.09
N SER A 113 3.05 -6.26 -23.01
CA SER A 113 1.93 -7.11 -22.59
C SER A 113 0.78 -6.24 -22.07
N LEU A 114 -0.46 -6.70 -22.26
CA LEU A 114 -1.63 -5.89 -21.89
C LEU A 114 -1.97 -5.96 -20.41
N SER A 115 -1.59 -7.05 -19.75
CA SER A 115 -1.78 -7.23 -18.32
C SER A 115 -1.01 -6.21 -17.48
N PRO A 116 0.30 -5.91 -17.71
CA PRO A 116 0.97 -4.79 -17.03
C PRO A 116 0.34 -3.44 -17.33
N ARG A 117 -0.13 -3.20 -18.56
CA ARG A 117 -0.81 -1.95 -18.91
C ARG A 117 -2.12 -1.76 -18.15
N LEU A 118 -2.96 -2.80 -18.08
CA LEU A 118 -4.19 -2.76 -17.29
C LEU A 118 -3.90 -2.47 -15.82
N PHE A 119 -2.86 -3.11 -15.27
CA PHE A 119 -2.41 -2.85 -13.91
C PHE A 119 -1.93 -1.41 -13.72
N GLN A 120 -1.10 -0.90 -14.63
CA GLN A 120 -0.59 0.46 -14.60
C GLN A 120 -1.71 1.50 -14.68
N VAL A 121 -2.69 1.32 -15.57
CA VAL A 121 -3.84 2.23 -15.68
C VAL A 121 -4.62 2.28 -14.38
N LEU A 122 -4.88 1.13 -13.74
CA LEU A 122 -5.55 1.08 -12.44
C LEU A 122 -4.71 1.75 -11.35
N GLN A 123 -3.42 1.45 -11.29
CA GLN A 123 -2.49 2.02 -10.32
C GLN A 123 -2.44 3.56 -10.45
N VAL A 124 -2.16 4.08 -11.65
CA VAL A 124 -2.08 5.53 -11.92
C VAL A 124 -3.40 6.23 -11.62
N SER A 125 -4.54 5.57 -11.87
CA SER A 125 -5.86 6.14 -11.54
C SER A 125 -6.06 6.31 -10.03
N ILE A 126 -5.67 5.30 -9.24
CA ILE A 126 -5.74 5.35 -7.77
C ILE A 126 -4.77 6.38 -7.22
N GLU A 127 -3.52 6.40 -7.71
CA GLU A 127 -2.50 7.37 -7.34
C GLU A 127 -2.95 8.81 -7.63
N SER A 128 -3.56 9.04 -8.80
CA SER A 128 -4.09 10.35 -9.20
C SER A 128 -5.24 10.79 -8.31
N ALA A 129 -6.14 9.87 -7.93
CA ALA A 129 -7.24 10.17 -7.02
C ALA A 129 -6.73 10.57 -5.62
N LEU A 130 -5.74 9.85 -5.10
CA LEU A 130 -5.10 10.18 -3.81
C LEU A 130 -4.33 11.51 -3.88
N ALA A 131 -3.58 11.75 -4.97
CA ALA A 131 -2.90 13.01 -5.20
C ALA A 131 -3.89 14.18 -5.28
N GLY A 132 -5.04 14.00 -5.94
CA GLY A 132 -6.12 14.98 -5.99
C GLY A 132 -6.69 15.30 -4.61
N LEU A 133 -6.86 14.29 -3.77
CA LEU A 133 -7.32 14.49 -2.38
C LEU A 133 -6.29 15.26 -1.54
N ILE A 134 -4.99 14.95 -1.70
CA ILE A 134 -3.91 15.70 -1.06
C ILE A 134 -3.94 17.16 -1.53
N ALA A 135 -4.02 17.40 -2.84
CA ALA A 135 -4.10 18.75 -3.41
C ALA A 135 -5.30 19.53 -2.85
N PHE A 136 -6.47 18.91 -2.75
CA PHE A 136 -7.65 19.53 -2.13
C PHE A 136 -7.39 19.90 -0.66
N PHE A 137 -6.79 19.02 0.14
CA PHE A 137 -6.45 19.32 1.53
C PHE A 137 -5.39 20.42 1.66
N LEU A 138 -4.42 20.48 0.75
CA LEU A 138 -3.44 21.56 0.71
C LEU A 138 -4.11 22.90 0.40
N ILE A 139 -5.01 22.96 -0.59
CA ILE A 139 -5.75 24.18 -0.91
C ILE A 139 -6.63 24.62 0.28
N TYR A 140 -7.36 23.68 0.88
CA TYR A 140 -8.17 23.95 2.07
C TYR A 140 -7.33 24.43 3.26
N GLY A 141 -6.18 23.80 3.50
CA GLY A 141 -5.23 24.20 4.54
C GLY A 141 -4.67 25.61 4.30
N ALA A 142 -4.34 25.95 3.05
CA ALA A 142 -3.88 27.28 2.67
C ALA A 142 -4.97 28.34 2.89
N TYR A 143 -6.22 28.06 2.45
CA TYR A 143 -7.37 28.92 2.73
C TYR A 143 -7.57 29.14 4.23
N ARG A 144 -7.56 28.05 5.01
CA ARG A 144 -7.68 28.11 6.46
C ARG A 144 -6.58 28.96 7.11
N MET A 145 -5.34 28.83 6.62
CA MET A 145 -4.21 29.62 7.13
C MET A 145 -4.37 31.13 6.89
N MET A 146 -4.97 31.54 5.76
CA MET A 146 -5.22 32.95 5.47
C MET A 146 -6.31 33.56 6.37
N ASN A 147 -7.28 32.74 6.80
CA ASN A 147 -8.41 33.20 7.61
C ASN A 147 -8.15 33.12 9.13
N GLU A 148 -7.08 32.46 9.57
CA GLU A 148 -6.70 32.34 10.98
C GLU A 148 -5.43 33.15 11.29
N ARG A 149 -5.19 33.46 12.57
CA ARG A 149 -3.90 34.04 12.97
C ARG A 149 -2.78 33.03 12.76
N VAL A 150 -1.59 33.50 12.40
CA VAL A 150 -0.41 32.66 12.20
C VAL A 150 -0.11 31.88 13.48
N ARG A 151 -0.25 30.56 13.41
CA ARG A 151 0.08 29.61 14.48
C ARG A 151 1.30 28.80 14.07
N TRP A 152 1.94 28.15 15.04
CA TRP A 152 3.04 27.22 14.76
C TRP A 152 2.64 26.13 13.75
N THR A 153 1.39 25.65 13.83
CA THR A 153 0.83 24.69 12.86
C THR A 153 0.75 25.24 11.44
N SER A 154 0.49 26.54 11.27
CA SER A 154 0.47 27.21 9.97
C SER A 154 1.87 27.27 9.35
N VAL A 155 2.89 27.52 10.19
CA VAL A 155 4.30 27.51 9.76
C VAL A 155 4.71 26.11 9.29
N LEU A 156 4.38 25.08 10.07
CA LEU A 156 4.64 23.68 9.69
C LEU A 156 3.92 23.31 8.39
N PHE A 157 2.64 23.68 8.25
CA PHE A 157 1.88 23.44 7.03
C PHE A 157 2.53 24.13 5.82
N LEU A 158 2.89 25.41 5.95
CA LEU A 158 3.56 26.16 4.89
C LEU A 158 4.90 25.52 4.50
N SER A 159 5.69 25.07 5.48
CA SER A 159 6.94 24.34 5.19
C SER A 159 6.70 23.05 4.41
N ALA A 160 5.66 22.28 4.75
CA ALA A 160 5.32 21.05 4.04
C ALA A 160 4.89 21.35 2.60
N VAL A 161 4.06 22.38 2.39
CA VAL A 161 3.66 22.84 1.05
C VAL A 161 4.88 23.24 0.22
N LEU A 162 5.80 24.03 0.79
CA LEU A 162 7.01 24.45 0.10
C LEU A 162 7.90 23.26 -0.28
N VAL A 163 8.11 22.31 0.61
CA VAL A 163 8.87 21.08 0.34
C VAL A 163 8.26 20.31 -0.83
N VAL A 164 6.93 20.13 -0.84
CA VAL A 164 6.23 19.42 -1.92
C VAL A 164 6.37 20.16 -3.25
N LEU A 165 6.17 21.49 -3.27
CA LEU A 165 6.28 22.29 -4.50
C LEU A 165 7.70 22.32 -5.05
N LEU A 166 8.70 22.46 -4.18
CA LEU A 166 10.12 22.46 -4.57
C LEU A 166 10.55 21.08 -5.09
N GLY A 167 10.12 20.00 -4.46
CA GLY A 167 10.41 18.64 -4.91
C GLY A 167 9.79 18.32 -6.29
N ALA A 168 8.58 18.82 -6.55
CA ALA A 168 7.88 18.62 -7.82
C ALA A 168 8.40 19.51 -8.97
N SER A 169 9.09 20.61 -8.67
CA SER A 169 9.60 21.54 -9.68
C SER A 169 10.81 20.98 -10.43
N GLN A 170 10.91 21.28 -11.72
CA GLN A 170 12.09 21.02 -12.55
C GLN A 170 12.81 22.35 -12.80
N PHE A 171 13.91 22.58 -12.10
CA PHE A 171 14.72 23.79 -12.27
C PHE A 171 15.73 23.58 -13.41
N GLU A 172 15.31 23.84 -14.65
CA GLU A 172 16.23 23.85 -15.80
C GLU A 172 17.07 25.14 -15.80
N GLY A 173 18.41 25.01 -15.87
CA GLY A 173 19.34 26.13 -16.04
C GLY A 173 19.77 26.86 -14.76
N LEU A 174 19.28 26.46 -13.57
CA LEU A 174 19.67 27.04 -12.28
C LEU A 174 20.37 25.98 -11.41
N ALA A 175 21.68 25.82 -11.60
CA ALA A 175 22.48 24.78 -10.94
C ALA A 175 22.39 24.83 -9.40
N ASP A 176 22.41 26.02 -8.80
CA ASP A 176 22.33 26.17 -7.34
C ASP A 176 20.96 25.76 -6.78
N LEU A 177 19.87 26.07 -7.49
CA LEU A 177 18.52 25.67 -7.09
C LEU A 177 18.28 24.17 -7.28
N ALA A 178 18.85 23.58 -8.35
CA ALA A 178 18.80 22.15 -8.58
C ALA A 178 19.52 21.39 -7.45
N SER A 179 20.73 21.83 -7.06
CA SER A 179 21.48 21.21 -5.96
C SER A 179 20.73 21.28 -4.62
N PHE A 180 20.10 22.43 -4.31
CA PHE A 180 19.28 22.56 -3.11
C PHE A 180 18.04 21.64 -3.14
N ARG A 181 17.37 21.53 -4.29
CA ARG A 181 16.24 20.60 -4.48
C ARG A 181 16.69 19.16 -4.26
N ASP A 182 17.82 18.76 -4.83
CA ASP A 182 18.31 17.39 -4.72
C ASP A 182 18.65 17.04 -3.27
N TRP A 183 19.34 17.94 -2.55
CA TRP A 183 19.56 17.79 -1.10
C TRP A 183 18.25 17.67 -0.30
N LEU A 184 17.25 18.50 -0.64
CA LEU A 184 15.94 18.50 0.02
C LEU A 184 15.18 17.19 -0.24
N VAL A 185 15.27 16.63 -1.45
CA VAL A 185 14.63 15.36 -1.82
C VAL A 185 15.35 14.17 -1.20
N GLU A 186 16.68 14.16 -1.27
CA GLU A 186 17.52 13.03 -0.85
C GLU A 186 17.59 12.87 0.66
N ILE A 187 17.53 13.97 1.42
CA ILE A 187 17.70 13.92 2.88
C ILE A 187 16.34 14.11 3.61
N PRO A 188 15.73 15.31 3.69
CA PRO A 188 14.45 15.49 4.38
C PRO A 188 13.29 14.65 3.84
N VAL A 189 13.07 14.67 2.52
CA VAL A 189 11.92 13.97 1.92
C VAL A 189 12.11 12.46 2.05
N ALA A 190 13.30 11.94 1.76
CA ALA A 190 13.60 10.52 1.96
C ALA A 190 13.48 10.08 3.43
N ALA A 191 13.90 10.93 4.39
CA ALA A 191 13.69 10.64 5.81
C ALA A 191 12.19 10.59 6.16
N GLY A 192 11.39 11.50 5.59
CA GLY A 192 9.94 11.52 5.73
C GLY A 192 9.25 10.28 5.14
N THR A 193 9.65 9.85 3.93
CA THR A 193 9.10 8.63 3.30
C THR A 193 9.47 7.39 4.08
N ARG A 194 10.73 7.27 4.55
CA ARG A 194 11.18 6.19 5.44
C ARG A 194 10.37 6.18 6.74
N GLY A 195 10.15 7.33 7.38
CA GLY A 195 9.31 7.45 8.57
C GLY A 195 7.86 7.03 8.34
N LEU A 196 7.28 7.40 7.19
CA LEU A 196 5.94 6.98 6.77
C LEU A 196 5.87 5.46 6.56
N LEU A 197 6.86 4.86 5.92
CA LEU A 197 6.94 3.40 5.74
C LEU A 197 7.01 2.66 7.08
N ILE A 198 7.81 3.16 8.03
CA ILE A 198 7.86 2.62 9.38
C ILE A 198 6.49 2.72 10.06
N GLY A 199 5.83 3.88 9.95
CA GLY A 199 4.50 4.11 10.52
C GLY A 199 3.44 3.16 9.94
N ILE A 200 3.45 2.95 8.63
CA ILE A 200 2.58 1.98 7.95
C ILE A 200 2.89 0.57 8.44
N GLY A 201 4.16 0.19 8.54
CA GLY A 201 4.59 -1.11 9.06
C GLY A 201 4.10 -1.36 10.49
N LEU A 202 4.25 -0.38 11.40
CA LEU A 202 3.74 -0.50 12.76
C LEU A 202 2.21 -0.54 12.82
N GLY A 203 1.53 0.20 11.95
CA GLY A 203 0.07 0.18 11.81
C GLY A 203 -0.44 -1.20 11.38
N THR A 204 0.18 -1.81 10.37
CA THR A 204 -0.19 -3.15 9.89
C THR A 204 0.10 -4.23 10.93
N VAL A 205 1.21 -4.14 11.66
CA VAL A 205 1.49 -5.01 12.83
C VAL A 205 0.36 -4.91 13.84
N THR A 206 -0.02 -3.69 14.22
CA THR A 206 -1.06 -3.46 15.24
C THR A 206 -2.39 -4.09 14.83
N VAL A 207 -2.79 -3.95 13.57
CA VAL A 207 -4.00 -4.57 13.02
C VAL A 207 -3.85 -6.10 13.00
N GLY A 208 -2.73 -6.63 12.52
CA GLY A 208 -2.48 -8.08 12.47
C GLY A 208 -2.52 -8.73 13.85
N VAL A 209 -1.90 -8.09 14.85
CA VAL A 209 -1.95 -8.53 16.25
C VAL A 209 -3.39 -8.51 16.77
N ARG A 210 -4.15 -7.45 16.53
CA ARG A 210 -5.56 -7.37 16.97
C ARG A 210 -6.40 -8.50 16.38
N LEU A 211 -6.17 -8.84 15.11
CA LEU A 211 -6.81 -9.96 14.43
C LEU A 211 -6.42 -11.31 15.04
N LEU A 212 -5.12 -11.55 15.26
CA LEU A 212 -4.61 -12.80 15.86
C LEU A 212 -5.10 -13.01 17.30
N LEU A 213 -5.22 -11.92 18.07
CA LEU A 213 -5.74 -11.95 19.42
C LEU A 213 -7.28 -12.11 19.47
N ALA A 214 -7.94 -12.18 18.31
CA ALA A 214 -9.40 -12.22 18.17
C ALA A 214 -10.11 -11.09 18.97
N GLN A 215 -9.43 -9.95 19.12
CA GLN A 215 -10.00 -8.78 19.79
C GLN A 215 -11.08 -8.14 18.93
N ASP A 216 -10.89 -8.14 17.61
CA ASP A 216 -11.94 -7.83 16.64
C ASP A 216 -12.79 -9.08 16.43
N ARG A 217 -13.89 -9.17 17.18
CA ARG A 217 -14.87 -10.24 17.01
C ARG A 217 -15.56 -10.01 15.67
N PHE A 218 -15.31 -10.87 14.69
CA PHE A 218 -16.12 -10.90 13.47
C PHE A 218 -17.58 -11.06 13.89
N TYR A 219 -18.38 -10.03 13.58
CA TYR A 219 -19.79 -9.96 13.98
C TYR A 219 -20.53 -11.24 13.56
N ARG A 220 -21.33 -11.77 14.50
CA ARG A 220 -22.30 -12.84 14.25
C ARG A 220 -23.50 -12.31 13.49
#